data_AF-A0A920RZG4-F1
#
_entry.id   AF-A0A920RZG4-F1
#
_cell.length_a   1.000
_cell.length_b   1.000
_cell.length_c   1.000
_cell.angle_alpha   90.00
_cell.angle_beta   90.00
_cell.angle_gamma   90.00
#
_symmetry.space_group_name_H-M   'P 1'
#
loop_
_entity.id
_entity.type
_entity.pdbx_description
1 polymer ?
#
loop_
_entity_poly.entity_id
_entity_poly.type
_entity_poly.pdbx_seq_one_letter_code
_entity_poly.pdbx_strand_id
1 'polypeptide(L)'
;MDSWSFRLAKFLVENEPGAAALECQFLGPTLKFNSDRIIAITGANMFPKFKRNPVPLWESFEVKKDQVLEMSFATVGARSYIAFSGGINTTHG
;
A
#
# COMPACT_ATOMS: atom_id res chain seq x y z
N MET A 1 3.81 17.26 0.35
CA MET A 1 2.92 16.08 0.36
C MET A 1 2.71 15.66 -1.09
N ASP A 2 2.98 14.41 -1.46
CA ASP A 2 2.61 13.93 -2.80
C ASP A 2 1.14 13.52 -2.79
N SER A 3 0.29 14.54 -2.92
CA SER A 3 -1.16 14.38 -2.85
C SER A 3 -1.75 13.56 -4.00
N TRP A 4 -1.01 13.44 -5.11
CA TRP A 4 -1.46 12.68 -6.27
C TRP A 4 -1.37 11.17 -6.02
N SER A 5 -0.19 10.67 -5.66
CA SER A 5 0.04 9.25 -5.36
C SER A 5 -0.88 8.77 -4.23
N PHE A 6 -1.01 9.58 -3.18
CA PHE A 6 -1.90 9.27 -2.05
C PHE A 6 -3.38 9.15 -2.44
N ARG A 7 -3.89 10.07 -3.27
CA ARG A 7 -5.29 9.99 -3.74
C ARG A 7 -5.51 8.80 -4.67
N LEU A 8 -4.56 8.55 -5.58
CA LEU A 8 -4.68 7.48 -6.55
C LEU A 8 -4.64 6.09 -5.88
N ALA A 9 -3.79 5.88 -4.87
CA ALA A 9 -3.77 4.63 -4.10
C ALA A 9 -5.15 4.29 -3.52
N LYS A 10 -5.86 5.29 -2.98
CA LYS A 10 -7.19 5.10 -2.38
C LYS A 10 -8.27 4.87 -3.42
N PHE A 11 -8.21 5.59 -4.54
CA PHE A 11 -9.12 5.39 -5.66
C PHE A 11 -9.02 3.97 -6.22
N LEU A 12 -7.80 3.43 -6.35
CA LEU A 12 -7.55 2.08 -6.85
C LEU A 12 -8.24 0.99 -6.01
N VAL A 13 -8.40 1.19 -4.70
CA VAL A 13 -9.07 0.22 -3.81
C VAL A 13 -10.52 0.59 -3.50
N GLU A 14 -11.12 1.48 -4.29
CA GLU A 14 -12.50 1.98 -4.13
C GLU A 14 -12.79 2.58 -2.75
N ASN A 15 -11.77 3.17 -2.10
CA ASN A 15 -11.96 3.84 -0.84
C ASN A 15 -12.46 5.28 -1.02
N GLU A 16 -13.28 5.75 -0.07
CA GLU A 16 -13.67 7.16 0.05
C GLU A 16 -12.44 8.09 0.13
N PRO A 17 -12.53 9.35 -0.37
CA PRO A 17 -11.41 10.30 -0.36
C PRO A 17 -10.83 10.58 1.04
N GLY A 18 -11.62 10.39 2.10
CA GLY A 18 -11.21 10.54 3.50
C GLY A 18 -10.52 9.32 4.12
N ALA A 19 -10.50 8.17 3.44
CA ALA A 19 -9.94 6.94 4.02
C ALA A 19 -8.43 7.07 4.31
N ALA A 20 -8.00 6.41 5.38
CA ALA A 20 -6.59 6.31 5.77
C ALA A 20 -5.84 5.32 4.86
N ALA A 21 -4.56 5.62 4.62
CA ALA A 21 -3.59 4.75 3.95
C ALA A 21 -2.24 4.87 4.67
N LEU A 22 -1.37 3.87 4.54
CA LEU A 22 -0.03 3.93 5.12
C LEU A 22 0.89 4.76 4.23
N GLU A 23 1.61 5.73 4.80
CA GLU A 23 2.74 6.41 4.16
C GLU A 23 4.05 5.78 4.66
N CYS A 24 4.97 5.48 3.75
CA CYS A 24 6.28 4.92 4.07
C CYS A 24 7.36 5.80 3.46
N GLN A 25 8.31 6.27 4.27
CA GLN A 25 9.38 7.16 3.83
C GLN A 25 10.72 6.41 3.79
N PHE A 26 11.34 6.36 2.61
CA PHE A 26 12.59 5.66 2.27
C PHE A 26 12.61 4.13 2.47
N LEU A 27 11.98 3.59 3.50
CA LEU A 27 11.91 2.17 3.80
C LEU A 27 10.45 1.73 3.89
N GLY A 28 10.10 0.70 3.12
CA GLY A 28 8.78 0.08 3.20
C GLY A 28 8.66 -0.94 4.34
N PRO A 29 7.44 -1.24 4.81
CA PRO A 29 7.19 -2.17 5.90
C PRO A 29 7.22 -3.63 5.45
N THR A 30 7.22 -4.53 6.43
CA THR A 30 6.78 -5.92 6.26
C THR A 30 5.40 -6.07 6.90
N LEU A 31 4.40 -6.48 6.12
CA LEU A 31 3.00 -6.56 6.56
C LEU A 31 2.46 -7.98 6.39
N LYS A 32 1.94 -8.55 7.48
CA LYS A 32 1.18 -9.82 7.44
C LYS A 32 -0.31 -9.53 7.34
N PHE A 33 -0.98 -10.13 6.36
CA PHE A 33 -2.43 -9.98 6.17
C PHE A 33 -3.20 -11.01 7.01
N ASN A 34 -4.15 -10.54 7.80
CA ASN A 34 -4.99 -11.42 8.64
C ASN A 34 -6.34 -11.79 7.98
N SER A 35 -6.63 -11.22 6.80
CA SER A 35 -7.82 -11.46 6.00
C SER A 35 -7.51 -11.22 4.53
N ASP A 36 -8.31 -11.81 3.64
CA ASP A 36 -8.28 -11.48 2.21
C ASP A 36 -8.69 -10.01 2.00
N ARG A 37 -7.98 -9.29 1.14
CA ARG A 37 -8.23 -7.87 0.83
C ARG A 37 -7.77 -7.51 -0.59
N ILE A 38 -8.22 -6.36 -1.08
CA ILE A 38 -7.62 -5.70 -2.25
C ILE A 38 -6.73 -4.58 -1.72
N ILE A 39 -5.51 -4.45 -2.24
CA ILE A 39 -4.60 -3.35 -1.91
C ILE A 39 -4.08 -2.68 -3.16
N ALA A 40 -3.56 -1.46 -3.00
CA ALA A 40 -2.82 -0.75 -4.03
C ALA A 40 -1.59 -0.08 -3.42
N ILE A 41 -0.47 -0.13 -4.14
CA ILE A 41 0.80 0.50 -3.75
C ILE A 41 1.19 1.52 -4.80
N THR A 42 1.49 2.76 -4.39
CA THR A 42 1.87 3.85 -5.31
C THR A 42 3.10 4.60 -4.80
N GLY A 43 3.59 5.55 -5.60
CA GLY A 43 4.74 6.38 -5.24
C GLY A 43 6.07 5.70 -5.53
N ALA A 44 7.03 5.88 -4.63
CA ALA A 44 8.38 5.35 -4.74
C ALA A 44 8.39 3.82 -4.79
N ASN A 45 9.20 3.25 -5.68
CA ASN A 45 9.36 1.81 -5.78
C ASN A 45 10.26 1.31 -4.64
N MET A 46 9.64 0.64 -3.66
CA MET A 46 10.28 -0.02 -2.52
C MET A 46 10.28 -1.55 -2.69
N PHE A 47 10.32 -2.03 -3.94
CA PHE A 47 10.35 -3.44 -4.33
C PHE A 47 9.33 -4.32 -3.58
N PRO A 48 8.03 -3.96 -3.61
CA PRO A 48 7.02 -4.74 -2.92
C PRO A 48 6.94 -6.14 -3.52
N LYS A 49 6.90 -7.16 -2.66
CA LYS A 49 6.87 -8.56 -3.08
C LYS A 49 6.17 -9.45 -2.06
N PHE A 50 5.65 -10.58 -2.54
CA PHE A 50 5.29 -11.71 -1.70
C PHE A 50 6.39 -12.77 -1.81
N LYS A 51 7.17 -12.96 -0.74
CA LYS A 51 8.38 -13.81 -0.70
C LYS A 51 9.43 -13.37 -1.73
N ARG A 52 9.29 -13.85 -2.97
CA ARG A 52 10.19 -13.60 -4.11
C ARG A 52 9.48 -13.04 -5.33
N ASN A 53 8.15 -12.96 -5.31
CA ASN A 53 7.36 -12.55 -6.45
C ASN A 53 7.02 -11.06 -6.31
N PRO A 54 7.54 -10.18 -7.18
CA PRO A 54 7.17 -8.77 -7.18
C PRO A 54 5.67 -8.58 -7.39
N VAL A 55 5.11 -7.51 -6.83
CA VAL A 55 3.73 -7.09 -7.06
C VAL A 55 3.70 -5.81 -7.88
N PRO A 56 2.61 -5.54 -8.62
CA PRO A 56 2.52 -4.32 -9.41
C PRO A 56 2.46 -3.09 -8.49
N LEU A 57 2.96 -1.97 -9.02
CA LEU A 57 2.71 -0.64 -8.49
C LEU A 57 1.63 0.03 -9.34
N TRP A 58 0.93 1.01 -8.78
CA TRP A 58 -0.10 1.80 -9.48
C TRP A 58 -1.30 0.99 -9.97
N GLU A 59 -1.50 -0.21 -9.41
CA GLU A 59 -2.59 -1.12 -9.73
C GLU A 59 -3.16 -1.71 -8.44
N SER A 60 -4.41 -2.14 -8.54
CA SER A 60 -5.10 -2.88 -7.48
C SER A 60 -4.85 -4.36 -7.65
N PHE A 61 -4.52 -5.04 -6.55
CA PHE A 61 -4.35 -6.49 -6.58
C PHE A 61 -4.86 -7.13 -5.30
N GLU A 62 -5.28 -8.39 -5.43
CA GLU A 62 -5.77 -9.18 -4.31
C GLU A 62 -4.62 -9.72 -3.47
N VAL A 63 -4.79 -9.68 -2.16
CA VAL A 63 -3.94 -10.32 -1.17
C VAL A 63 -4.76 -11.29 -0.35
N LYS A 64 -4.15 -12.41 0.02
CA LYS A 64 -4.80 -13.48 0.78
C LYS A 64 -4.36 -13.46 2.24
N LYS A 65 -5.22 -13.98 3.11
CA LYS A 65 -4.89 -14.24 4.51
C LYS A 65 -3.58 -15.01 4.62
N ASP A 66 -2.79 -14.66 5.63
CA ASP A 66 -1.47 -15.18 5.95
C ASP A 66 -0.35 -14.87 4.94
N GLN A 67 -0.63 -14.15 3.85
CA GLN A 67 0.43 -13.60 3.00
C GLN A 67 1.21 -12.50 3.75
N VAL A 68 2.49 -12.40 3.41
CA VAL A 68 3.41 -11.40 3.98
C VAL A 68 3.98 -10.57 2.83
N LEU A 69 3.59 -9.30 2.78
CA LEU A 69 4.17 -8.31 1.89
C LEU A 69 5.49 -7.83 2.50
N GLU A 70 6.56 -7.92 1.73
CA GLU A 70 7.88 -7.42 2.09
C GLU A 70 8.22 -6.25 1.17
N MET A 71 8.70 -5.15 1.75
CA MET A 71 9.21 -3.99 1.03
C MET A 71 10.62 -3.66 1.53
N SER A 72 11.37 -2.90 0.75
CA SER A 72 12.76 -2.55 1.01
C SER A 72 13.00 -1.04 0.84
N PHE A 73 14.27 -0.64 0.78
CA PHE A 73 14.63 0.75 0.56
C PHE A 73 14.24 1.21 -0.85
N ALA A 74 13.68 2.42 -0.93
CA ALA A 74 13.41 3.09 -2.19
C ALA A 74 14.72 3.40 -2.92
N THR A 75 14.77 3.07 -4.21
CA THR A 75 15.88 3.47 -5.10
C THR A 75 15.61 4.77 -5.83
N VAL A 76 14.33 5.08 -6.09
CA VAL A 76 13.87 6.30 -6.78
C VAL A 76 12.63 6.85 -6.07
N GLY A 77 12.64 8.16 -5.81
CA GLY A 77 11.62 8.82 -4.99
C GLY A 77 11.86 8.63 -3.50
N ALA A 78 10.97 9.16 -2.66
CA ALA A 78 11.14 9.16 -1.21
C ALA A 78 9.96 8.56 -0.43
N ARG A 79 8.76 8.52 -1.02
CA ARG A 79 7.53 8.13 -0.33
C ARG A 79 6.74 7.11 -1.13
N SER A 80 6.31 6.02 -0.49
CA SER A 80 5.35 5.06 -1.01
C SER A 80 4.07 5.10 -0.18
N TYR A 81 2.94 4.81 -0.80
CA TYR A 81 1.64 4.76 -0.14
C TYR A 81 0.98 3.40 -0.37
N ILE A 82 0.45 2.81 0.71
CA ILE A 82 -0.27 1.54 0.68
C ILE A 82 -1.71 1.77 1.13
N ALA A 83 -2.66 1.55 0.23
CA ALA A 83 -4.08 1.62 0.51
C ALA A 83 -4.68 0.21 0.59
N PHE A 84 -5.68 0.04 1.45
CA PHE A 84 -6.37 -1.24 1.70
C PHE A 84 -7.85 -1.05 1.47
N SER A 85 -8.51 -1.96 0.76
CA SER A 85 -9.96 -1.95 0.57
C SER A 85 -10.69 -1.96 1.91
N GLY A 86 -11.70 -1.10 2.05
CA GLY A 86 -12.42 -0.87 3.30
C GLY A 86 -11.68 0.03 4.30
N GLY A 87 -10.58 0.65 3.87
CA GLY A 87 -9.77 1.57 4.66
C GLY A 87 -9.03 0.92 5.83
N ILE A 88 -8.34 1.79 6.59
CA ILE A 88 -7.73 1.45 7.87
C ILE A 88 -8.59 2.09 8.95
N ASN A 89 -9.06 1.30 9.91
CA ASN A 89 -9.78 1.83 11.05
C ASN A 89 -8.80 2.56 11.97
N THR A 90 -8.82 3.90 11.90
CA THR A 90 -8.11 4.75 12.84
C THR A 90 -9.15 5.34 13.77
N THR A 91 -9.08 5.04 15.07
CA THR A 91 -10.00 5.58 16.07
C THR A 91 -9.81 7.09 16.19
N HIS A 92 -10.49 7.85 15.35
CA HIS A 92 -10.68 9.29 15.44
C HIS A 92 -12.09 9.56 14.91
N GLY A 93 -13.02 9.78 15.83
CA GLY A 93 -14.29 10.47 15.59
C GLY A 93 -14.16 11.96 15.89
#